data_AF-A0A1D2SL81-F1
#
_entry.id   AF-A0A1D2SL81-F1
#
_cell.length_a   1.000
_cell.length_b   1.000
_cell.length_c   1.000
_cell.angle_alpha   90.00
_cell.angle_beta   90.00
_cell.angle_gamma   90.00
#
_symmetry.space_group_name_H-M   'P 1'
#
loop_
_entity.id
_entity.type
_entity.pdbx_description
1 polymer ?
#
loop_
_entity_poly.entity_id
_entity_poly.type
_entity_poly.pdbx_seq_one_letter_code
_entity_poly.pdbx_strand_id
1 'polypeptide(L)'
;MKTVRAKVDLSRPATLPKGSVDRRKLDTTTEVDLANQQAEDDAEAMQDAARFVRRVRRRLGLTQQEFARRIDVPLDTIRNWEQGKRHPTGAARALLKVLDRVPKAALSALD
;
A
#
# COMPACT_ATOMS: atom_id res chain seq x y z
N MET A 1 3.58 25.77 8.21
CA MET A 1 2.87 25.55 6.94
C MET A 1 1.37 25.47 7.23
N LYS A 2 0.52 26.24 6.55
CA LYS A 2 -0.95 26.22 6.79
C LYS A 2 -1.60 25.31 5.75
N THR A 3 -2.13 24.17 6.16
CA THR A 3 -2.84 23.25 5.25
C THR A 3 -4.18 23.86 4.86
N VAL A 4 -4.42 24.08 3.57
CA VAL A 4 -5.71 24.55 3.04
C VAL A 4 -6.42 23.37 2.40
N ARG A 5 -7.65 23.08 2.84
CA ARG A 5 -8.52 22.11 2.15
C ARG A 5 -9.30 22.83 1.05
N ALA A 6 -9.19 22.35 -0.18
CA ALA A 6 -9.95 22.86 -1.32
C ALA A 6 -10.72 21.71 -1.97
N LYS A 7 -11.96 21.97 -2.40
CA LYS A 7 -12.78 21.03 -3.18
C LYS A 7 -12.46 21.25 -4.66
N VAL A 8 -11.95 20.20 -5.31
CA VAL A 8 -11.52 20.25 -6.72
C VAL A 8 -12.57 19.56 -7.60
N ASP A 9 -13.05 20.26 -8.62
CA ASP A 9 -13.88 19.71 -9.70
C ASP A 9 -13.03 19.53 -10.96
N LEU A 10 -12.69 18.27 -11.27
CA LEU A 10 -11.85 17.93 -12.41
C LEU A 10 -12.55 18.15 -13.76
N SER A 11 -13.88 18.23 -13.78
CA SER A 11 -14.64 18.52 -15.01
C SER A 11 -14.58 20.00 -15.41
N ARG A 12 -14.15 20.87 -14.49
CA ARG A 12 -14.06 22.33 -14.69
C ARG A 12 -12.65 22.83 -14.33
N PRO A 13 -11.64 22.60 -15.19
CA PRO A 13 -10.25 22.93 -14.90
C PRO A 13 -9.99 24.40 -14.58
N ALA A 14 -10.83 25.32 -15.11
CA ALA A 14 -10.77 26.75 -14.77
C ALA A 14 -11.10 27.07 -13.30
N THR A 15 -11.75 26.16 -12.58
CA THR A 15 -12.09 26.31 -11.15
C THR A 15 -11.01 25.78 -10.21
N LEU A 16 -9.94 25.20 -10.76
CA LEU A 16 -8.84 24.69 -9.96
C LEU A 16 -8.13 25.84 -9.24
N PRO A 17 -7.82 25.68 -7.94
CA PRO A 17 -7.00 26.66 -7.23
C PRO A 17 -5.64 26.77 -7.91
N LYS A 18 -5.15 28.00 -8.13
CA LYS A 18 -3.80 28.23 -8.64
C LYS A 18 -2.79 27.67 -7.64
N GLY A 19 -2.11 26.61 -8.01
CA GLY A 19 -0.99 26.07 -7.23
C GLY A 19 0.18 27.04 -7.24
N SER A 20 0.85 27.18 -6.09
CA SER A 20 2.15 27.84 -5.99
C SER A 20 3.25 26.78 -5.90
N VAL A 21 4.24 26.86 -6.79
CA VAL A 21 5.42 25.98 -6.76
C VAL A 21 6.63 26.80 -6.35
N ASP A 22 7.40 26.30 -5.40
CA ASP A 22 8.72 26.85 -5.07
C ASP A 22 9.70 26.47 -6.21
N ARG A 23 9.84 27.39 -7.17
CA ARG A 23 10.71 27.20 -8.34
C ARG A 23 12.16 26.97 -7.95
N ARG A 24 12.64 27.68 -6.92
CA ARG A 24 14.03 27.53 -6.46
C ARG A 24 14.29 26.11 -5.98
N LYS A 25 13.38 25.56 -5.16
CA LYS A 25 13.49 24.17 -4.69
C LYS A 25 13.55 23.19 -5.86
N LEU A 26 12.67 23.38 -6.85
CA LEU A 26 12.60 22.53 -8.03
C LEU A 26 13.90 22.59 -8.85
N ASP A 27 14.38 23.81 -9.15
CA ASP A 27 15.60 24.04 -9.94
C ASP A 27 16.88 23.51 -9.26
N THR A 28 16.90 23.43 -7.93
CA THR A 28 18.04 22.90 -7.16
C THR A 28 17.98 21.39 -6.91
N THR A 29 16.87 20.72 -7.27
CA THR A 29 16.71 19.28 -7.03
C THR A 29 17.55 18.50 -8.03
N THR A 30 18.51 17.71 -7.53
CA THR A 30 19.42 16.93 -8.38
C THR A 30 18.87 15.54 -8.69
N GLU A 31 19.44 14.85 -9.69
CA GLU A 31 19.14 13.44 -9.97
C GLU A 31 19.36 12.52 -8.77
N VAL A 32 20.36 12.84 -7.93
CA VAL A 32 20.63 12.09 -6.69
C VAL A 32 19.49 12.29 -5.69
N ASP A 33 18.99 13.53 -5.55
CA ASP A 33 17.86 13.82 -4.67
C ASP A 33 16.58 13.11 -5.15
N LEU A 34 16.34 13.08 -6.47
CA LEU A 34 15.21 12.35 -7.05
C LEU A 34 15.31 10.84 -6.81
N ALA A 35 16.49 10.26 -7.00
CA ALA A 35 16.71 8.84 -6.74
C ALA A 35 16.48 8.47 -5.26
N ASN A 36 16.94 9.32 -4.34
CA ASN A 36 16.70 9.12 -2.91
C ASN A 36 15.22 9.21 -2.55
N GLN A 37 14.51 10.22 -3.06
CA GLN A 37 13.06 10.38 -2.85
C GLN A 37 12.28 9.17 -3.39
N GLN A 38 12.62 8.71 -4.60
CA GLN A 38 12.00 7.51 -5.18
C GLN A 38 12.24 6.27 -4.31
N ALA A 39 13.47 6.09 -3.81
CA ALA A 39 13.79 4.96 -2.94
C ALA A 39 13.04 5.03 -1.59
N GLU A 40 12.88 6.23 -1.03
CA GLU A 40 12.10 6.46 0.19
C GLU A 40 10.62 6.14 -0.02
N ASP A 41 10.03 6.65 -1.11
CA ASP A 41 8.64 6.41 -1.48
C ASP A 41 8.37 4.90 -1.72
N ASP A 42 9.28 4.22 -2.43
CA ASP A 42 9.19 2.78 -2.67
C ASP A 42 9.30 1.97 -1.36
N ALA A 43 10.18 2.38 -0.45
CA ALA A 43 10.32 1.75 0.86
C ALA A 43 9.06 1.95 1.71
N GLU A 44 8.47 3.14 1.71
CA GLU A 44 7.20 3.41 2.40
C GLU A 44 6.07 2.56 1.82
N ALA A 45 5.97 2.46 0.49
CA ALA A 45 4.99 1.62 -0.19
C ALA A 45 5.14 0.13 0.16
N MET A 46 6.38 -0.38 0.27
CA MET A 46 6.65 -1.75 0.73
C MET A 46 6.18 -1.97 2.17
N GLN A 47 6.43 -1.00 3.05
CA GLN A 47 5.97 -1.09 4.44
C GLN A 47 4.45 -1.00 4.56
N ASP A 48 3.79 -0.21 3.73
CA ASP A 48 2.33 -0.17 3.66
C ASP A 48 1.73 -1.50 3.20
N ALA A 49 2.30 -2.13 2.17
CA ALA A 49 1.90 -3.46 1.75
C ALA A 49 2.07 -4.48 2.89
N ALA A 50 3.17 -4.40 3.64
CA ALA A 50 3.43 -5.26 4.79
C ALA A 50 2.44 -5.03 5.94
N ARG A 51 2.11 -3.77 6.26
CA ARG A 51 1.06 -3.40 7.23
C ARG A 51 -0.30 -3.94 6.79
N PHE A 52 -0.62 -3.84 5.50
CA PHE A 52 -1.86 -4.37 4.93
C PHE A 52 -1.99 -5.88 5.14
N VAL A 53 -0.98 -6.67 4.77
CA VAL A 53 -1.00 -8.13 4.93
C VAL A 53 -1.17 -8.51 6.40
N ARG A 54 -0.38 -7.90 7.30
CA ARG A 54 -0.49 -8.12 8.76
C ARG A 54 -1.89 -7.82 9.28
N ARG A 55 -2.50 -6.72 8.83
CA ARG A 55 -3.85 -6.32 9.24
C ARG A 55 -4.89 -7.35 8.80
N VAL A 56 -4.84 -7.79 7.53
CA VAL A 56 -5.75 -8.81 7.01
C VAL A 56 -5.66 -10.09 7.84
N ARG A 57 -4.45 -10.62 8.04
CA ARG A 57 -4.26 -11.82 8.85
C ARG A 57 -4.79 -11.66 10.28
N ARG A 58 -4.44 -10.56 10.95
CA ARG A 58 -4.87 -10.31 12.34
C ARG A 58 -6.38 -10.16 12.46
N ARG A 59 -7.05 -9.56 11.47
CA ARG A 59 -8.52 -9.45 11.40
C ARG A 59 -9.20 -10.83 11.33
N LEU A 60 -8.53 -11.82 10.75
CA LEU A 60 -8.99 -13.21 10.69
C LEU A 60 -8.66 -14.01 11.97
N GLY A 61 -7.90 -13.43 12.91
CA GLY A 61 -7.50 -14.12 14.14
C GLY A 61 -6.46 -15.22 13.95
N LEU A 62 -5.76 -15.25 12.80
CA LEU A 62 -4.85 -16.34 12.44
C LEU A 62 -3.38 -16.02 12.77
N THR A 63 -2.64 -17.05 13.17
CA THR A 63 -1.17 -17.05 13.18
C THR A 63 -0.62 -16.97 11.74
N GLN A 64 0.66 -16.63 11.58
CA GLN A 64 1.29 -16.62 10.25
C GLN A 64 1.23 -18.00 9.57
N GLN A 65 1.38 -19.08 10.35
CA GLN A 65 1.36 -20.44 9.84
C GLN A 65 -0.04 -20.89 9.41
N GLU A 66 -1.07 -20.57 10.20
CA GLU A 66 -2.46 -20.84 9.82
C GLU A 66 -2.86 -20.04 8.58
N PHE A 67 -2.46 -18.77 8.53
CA PHE A 67 -2.75 -17.91 7.38
C PHE A 67 -2.10 -18.44 6.10
N ALA A 68 -0.81 -18.82 6.18
CA ALA A 68 -0.06 -19.44 5.09
C ALA A 68 -0.79 -20.68 4.53
N ARG A 69 -1.20 -21.60 5.42
CA ARG A 69 -1.97 -22.79 5.03
C ARG A 69 -3.31 -22.43 4.40
N ARG A 70 -4.03 -21.46 4.97
CA ARG A 70 -5.40 -21.11 4.56
C ARG A 70 -5.48 -20.52 3.17
N ILE A 71 -4.45 -19.79 2.74
CA ILE A 71 -4.42 -19.15 1.41
C ILE A 71 -3.46 -19.85 0.44
N ASP A 72 -2.97 -21.04 0.81
CA ASP A 72 -2.01 -21.85 0.05
C ASP A 72 -0.77 -21.06 -0.43
N VAL A 73 -0.11 -20.39 0.52
CA VAL A 73 1.12 -19.62 0.28
C VAL A 73 2.19 -20.09 1.25
N PRO A 74 3.45 -20.33 0.79
CA PRO A 74 4.53 -20.71 1.70
C PRO A 74 4.70 -19.74 2.87
N LEU A 75 4.95 -20.27 4.07
CA LEU A 75 5.12 -19.46 5.28
C LEU A 75 6.19 -18.38 5.12
N ASP A 76 7.30 -18.69 4.45
CA ASP A 76 8.37 -17.72 4.22
C ASP A 76 7.94 -16.59 3.28
N THR A 77 7.04 -16.85 2.33
CA THR A 77 6.43 -15.80 1.51
C THR A 77 5.56 -14.88 2.35
N ILE A 78 4.73 -15.42 3.25
CA ILE A 78 3.95 -14.61 4.20
C ILE A 78 4.88 -13.76 5.09
N ARG A 79 5.96 -14.34 5.62
CA ARG A 79 6.94 -13.61 6.43
C ARG A 79 7.60 -12.49 5.63
N ASN A 80 8.02 -12.76 4.39
CA ASN A 80 8.63 -11.77 3.51
C ASN A 80 7.65 -10.62 3.21
N TRP A 81 6.36 -10.91 3.01
CA TRP A 81 5.33 -9.89 2.85
C TRP A 81 5.12 -9.07 4.12
N GLU A 82 4.94 -9.72 5.27
CA GLU A 82 4.68 -9.02 6.54
C GLU A 82 5.89 -8.23 7.07
N GLN A 83 7.10 -8.54 6.60
CA GLN A 83 8.33 -7.80 6.90
C GLN A 83 8.61 -6.68 5.88
N GLY A 84 7.90 -6.61 4.76
CA GLY A 84 8.13 -5.63 3.70
C GLY A 84 9.36 -5.93 2.84
N LYS A 85 9.89 -7.16 2.88
CA LYS A 85 10.98 -7.60 1.99
C LYS A 85 10.51 -7.87 0.56
N ARG A 86 9.24 -8.25 0.44
CA ARG A 86 8.50 -8.45 -0.80
C ARG A 86 7.07 -7.95 -0.58
N HIS A 87 6.31 -7.82 -1.65
CA HIS A 87 4.89 -7.49 -1.58
C HIS A 87 4.06 -8.50 -2.39
N PRO A 88 2.79 -8.73 -2.01
CA PRO A 88 1.89 -9.58 -2.79
C PRO A 88 1.58 -8.95 -4.14
N THR A 89 1.62 -9.75 -5.20
CA THR A 89 1.32 -9.34 -6.58
C THR A 89 0.13 -10.11 -7.14
N GLY A 90 -0.40 -9.67 -8.28
CA GLY A 90 -1.42 -10.39 -9.05
C GLY A 90 -2.58 -10.94 -8.22
N ALA A 91 -2.78 -12.26 -8.29
CA ALA A 91 -3.85 -12.99 -7.60
C ALA A 91 -3.77 -12.88 -6.07
N ALA A 92 -2.57 -12.96 -5.47
CA ALA A 92 -2.42 -12.84 -4.02
C ALA A 92 -2.90 -11.48 -3.49
N ARG A 93 -2.61 -10.40 -4.23
CA ARG A 93 -3.10 -9.06 -3.88
C ARG A 93 -4.62 -8.95 -3.99
N ALA A 94 -5.23 -9.60 -4.98
CA ALA A 94 -6.69 -9.65 -5.12
C ALA A 94 -7.32 -10.44 -3.97
N LEU A 95 -6.77 -11.61 -3.64
CA LEU A 95 -7.24 -12.46 -2.54
C LEU A 95 -7.21 -11.72 -1.20
N LEU A 96 -6.11 -11.03 -0.88
CA LEU A 96 -6.00 -10.23 0.34
C LEU A 96 -7.06 -9.12 0.43
N LYS A 97 -7.41 -8.48 -0.70
CA LYS A 97 -8.48 -7.48 -0.76
C LYS A 97 -9.87 -8.10 -0.49
N VAL A 98 -10.10 -9.31 -0.98
CA VAL A 98 -11.35 -10.05 -0.76
C VAL A 98 -11.44 -10.47 0.71
N LEU A 99 -10.37 -11.03 1.28
CA LEU A 99 -10.27 -11.39 2.70
C LEU A 99 -10.47 -10.19 3.63
N ASP A 100 -9.97 -9.00 3.29
CA ASP A 100 -10.18 -7.77 4.08
C ASP A 100 -11.66 -7.35 4.11
N ARG A 101 -12.32 -7.38 2.94
CA ARG A 101 -13.70 -6.90 2.75
C ARG A 101 -14.76 -7.87 3.26
N VAL A 102 -14.64 -9.15 2.93
CA VAL A 102 -15.66 -10.18 3.21
C VAL A 102 -15.05 -11.41 3.90
N PRO A 103 -14.43 -11.25 5.09
CA PRO A 103 -13.59 -12.27 5.71
C PRO A 103 -14.30 -13.62 5.93
N LYS A 104 -15.55 -13.61 6.41
CA LYS A 104 -16.31 -14.83 6.69
C LYS A 104 -16.59 -15.64 5.42
N ALA A 105 -17.09 -14.99 4.37
CA ALA A 105 -17.41 -15.64 3.10
C ALA A 105 -16.15 -16.09 2.37
N ALA A 106 -15.11 -15.26 2.37
CA ALA A 106 -13.83 -15.58 1.75
C ALA A 106 -13.15 -16.78 2.42
N LEU A 107 -13.16 -16.85 3.76
CA LEU A 107 -12.68 -18.02 4.48
C LEU A 107 -13.52 -19.26 4.15
N SER A 108 -14.85 -19.18 4.19
CA SER A 108 -15.70 -20.34 3.88
C SER A 108 -15.45 -20.91 2.47
N ALA A 109 -15.01 -20.09 1.52
CA ALA A 109 -14.73 -20.51 0.15
C ALA A 109 -13.33 -21.14 -0.05
N LEU A 110 -12.45 -21.01 0.95
CA LEU A 110 -11.09 -21.53 0.96
C LEU A 110 -10.95 -22.82 1.80
N ASP A 111 -12.06 -23.32 2.35
CA ASP A 111 -12.09 -24.56 3.15
C ASP A 111 -12.14 -25.80 2.25
#